data_AF-A0A811MPV2-F1
#
_entry.id   AF-A0A811MPV2-F1
#
_cell.length_a   1.000
_cell.length_b   1.000
_cell.length_c   1.000
_cell.angle_alpha   90.00
_cell.angle_beta   90.00
_cell.angle_gamma   90.00
#
_symmetry.space_group_name_H-M   'P 1'
#
loop_
_entity.id
_entity.type
_entity.pdbx_description
1 polymer ?
#
loop_
_entity_poly.entity_id
_entity_poly.type
_entity_poly.pdbx_seq_one_letter_code
_entity_poly.pdbx_strand_id
1 'polypeptide(L)'
;MAAKKQEWQVMKQLPVPIDIGPEFQYHSVSVCPVLREQSSDENPPMPMPCGHVVSKQSIMKLSKSSSRSFKCPYCPSEAVASHCKQLHL
;
A
#
# COMPACT_ATOMS: atom_id res chain seq x y z
N MET A 1 -8.29 9.80 34.85
CA MET A 1 -9.06 8.79 34.09
C MET A 1 -8.14 7.60 33.88
N ALA A 2 -8.36 6.49 34.58
CA ALA A 2 -7.54 5.29 34.45
C ALA A 2 -7.99 4.52 33.20
N ALA A 3 -7.26 4.68 32.09
CA ALA A 3 -7.51 3.90 30.88
C ALA A 3 -7.37 2.40 31.22
N LYS A 4 -8.39 1.61 30.91
CA LYS A 4 -8.43 0.18 31.24
C LYS A 4 -7.29 -0.52 30.52
N LYS A 5 -6.41 -1.16 31.30
CA LYS A 5 -5.23 -1.93 30.85
C LYS A 5 -5.55 -2.96 29.74
N GLN A 6 -6.81 -3.38 29.64
CA GLN A 6 -7.31 -4.36 28.67
C GLN A 6 -7.51 -3.78 27.25
N GLU A 7 -7.71 -2.47 27.09
CA GLU A 7 -7.92 -1.86 25.77
C GLU A 7 -6.67 -1.90 24.89
N TRP A 8 -5.48 -1.83 25.51
CA TRP A 8 -4.20 -1.80 24.81
C TRP A 8 -3.88 -3.13 24.11
N GLN A 9 -4.40 -4.24 24.62
CA GLN A 9 -4.15 -5.58 24.08
C GLN A 9 -4.95 -5.90 22.81
N VAL A 10 -5.98 -5.12 22.52
CA VAL A 10 -6.88 -5.32 21.35
C VAL A 10 -6.67 -4.26 20.27
N MET A 11 -5.86 -3.23 20.54
CA MET A 11 -5.58 -2.15 19.60
C MET A 11 -4.70 -2.65 18.47
N LYS A 12 -5.18 -2.50 17.23
CA LYS A 12 -4.39 -2.74 16.02
C LYS A 12 -3.27 -1.70 15.82
N GLN A 13 -3.42 -0.52 16.42
CA GLN A 13 -2.50 0.61 16.30
C GLN A 13 -2.39 1.35 17.63
N LEU A 14 -1.18 1.79 17.98
CA LEU A 14 -0.93 2.53 19.21
C LEU A 14 -1.18 4.03 19.01
N PRO A 15 -1.68 4.74 20.04
CA PRO A 15 -1.99 6.17 19.96
C PRO A 15 -0.74 7.07 19.92
N VAL A 16 0.43 6.50 20.21
CA VAL A 16 1.72 7.21 20.16
C VAL A 16 2.74 6.39 19.37
N PRO A 17 3.65 7.04 18.62
CA PRO A 17 4.76 6.33 17.99
C PRO A 17 5.67 5.73 19.06
N ILE A 18 6.02 4.46 18.91
CA ILE A 18 7.02 3.78 19.74
C ILE A 18 8.20 3.38 18.87
N ASP A 19 9.41 3.59 19.37
CA ASP A 19 10.60 3.04 18.73
C ASP A 19 10.63 1.52 18.97
N ILE A 20 10.61 0.77 17.87
CA ILE A 20 10.56 -0.69 17.88
C ILE A 20 11.91 -1.31 17.54
N GLY A 21 12.98 -0.51 17.40
CA GLY A 21 14.29 -0.99 16.95
C GLY A 21 14.38 -1.22 15.43
N PRO A 22 15.61 -1.18 14.88
CA PRO A 22 15.85 -1.26 13.44
C PRO A 22 15.43 -2.60 12.82
N GLU A 23 15.44 -3.68 13.61
CA GLU A 23 14.98 -5.01 13.19
C GLU A 23 13.47 -5.08 12.90
N PHE A 24 12.69 -4.10 13.38
CA PHE A 24 11.25 -3.97 13.11
C PHE A 24 10.91 -2.73 12.26
N GLN A 25 11.93 -2.07 11.69
CA GLN A 25 11.73 -0.97 10.73
C GLN A 25 11.44 -1.54 9.34
N TYR A 26 10.19 -1.92 9.11
CA TYR A 26 9.74 -2.31 7.78
C TYR A 26 9.70 -1.09 6.84
N HIS A 27 10.02 -1.31 5.56
CA HIS A 27 9.90 -0.29 4.54
C HIS A 27 8.45 0.23 4.41
N SER A 28 8.34 1.44 3.86
CA SER A 28 7.18 2.31 3.88
C SER A 28 5.85 1.58 3.70
N VAL A 29 5.02 1.65 4.73
CA VAL A 29 3.61 1.29 4.68
C VAL A 29 2.93 2.15 3.61
N SER A 30 2.66 1.57 2.44
CA SER A 30 2.00 2.26 1.34
C SER A 30 0.50 2.14 1.47
N VAL A 31 -0.17 3.27 1.70
CA VAL A 31 -1.64 3.35 1.57
C VAL A 31 -1.94 3.65 0.11
N CYS A 32 -2.71 2.77 -0.53
CA CYS A 32 -3.11 2.98 -1.91
C CYS A 32 -4.10 4.16 -1.99
N PRO A 33 -3.86 5.17 -2.83
CA PRO A 33 -4.74 6.34 -2.92
C PRO A 33 -6.10 6.02 -3.55
N VAL A 34 -6.18 4.93 -4.32
CA VAL A 34 -7.38 4.50 -5.04
C VAL A 34 -8.32 3.75 -4.09
N LEU A 35 -7.79 2.76 -3.37
CA LEU A 35 -8.59 1.95 -2.45
C LEU A 35 -8.68 2.54 -1.05
N ARG A 36 -7.77 3.45 -0.69
CA ARG A 36 -7.62 4.00 0.66
C ARG A 36 -7.33 2.90 1.69
N GLU A 37 -6.61 1.88 1.25
CA GLU A 37 -6.26 0.68 1.99
C GLU A 37 -4.74 0.57 2.09
N GLN A 38 -4.25 0.07 3.23
CA GLN A 38 -2.85 -0.28 3.42
C GLN A 38 -2.49 -1.51 2.56
N SER A 39 -1.35 -1.47 1.89
CA SER A 39 -0.82 -2.63 1.17
C SER A 39 -0.49 -3.78 2.12
N SER A 40 -0.72 -5.01 1.66
CA SER A 40 -0.51 -6.26 2.39
C SER A 40 0.19 -7.28 1.49
N ASP A 41 0.56 -8.45 2.03
CA ASP A 41 1.13 -9.54 1.23
C ASP A 41 0.19 -9.99 0.09
N GLU A 42 -1.12 -10.04 0.36
CA GLU A 42 -2.14 -10.37 -0.65
C GLU A 42 -2.40 -9.24 -1.66
N ASN A 43 -2.21 -7.98 -1.24
CA ASN A 43 -2.40 -6.79 -2.05
C ASN A 43 -1.15 -5.89 -2.01
N PRO A 44 -0.04 -6.37 -2.61
CA PRO A 44 1.26 -5.73 -2.44
C PRO A 44 1.33 -4.40 -3.18
N PRO A 45 2.29 -3.54 -2.81
CA PRO A 45 2.62 -2.35 -3.58
C PRO A 45 3.20 -2.74 -4.94
N MET A 46 2.67 -2.12 -5.99
CA MET A 46 3.03 -2.32 -7.38
C MET A 46 3.48 -0.97 -7.98
N PRO A 47 4.78 -0.72 -8.17
CA PRO A 47 5.29 0.40 -8.91
C PRO A 47 4.83 0.35 -10.37
N MET A 48 4.41 1.50 -10.86
CA MET A 48 4.20 1.79 -12.27
C MET A 48 5.52 2.20 -12.94
N PRO A 49 5.63 2.17 -14.29
CA PRO A 49 6.82 2.64 -15.01
C PRO A 49 7.21 4.10 -14.73
N CYS A 50 6.27 4.93 -14.28
CA CYS A 50 6.53 6.30 -13.85
C CYS A 50 7.12 6.42 -12.44
N GLY A 51 7.32 5.31 -11.73
CA GLY A 51 7.87 5.27 -10.37
C GLY A 51 6.83 5.39 -9.25
N HIS A 52 5.60 5.84 -9.53
CA HIS A 52 4.53 5.87 -8.52
C HIS A 52 4.03 4.47 -8.17
N VAL A 53 3.66 4.28 -6.91
CA VAL A 53 3.24 2.99 -6.37
C VAL A 53 1.74 2.99 -6.09
N VAL A 54 1.05 1.95 -6.54
CA VAL A 54 -0.35 1.67 -6.21
C VAL A 54 -0.50 0.19 -5.86
N SER A 55 -1.61 -0.24 -5.26
CA SER A 55 -1.78 -1.66 -4.89
C SER A 55 -2.15 -2.54 -6.08
N LYS A 56 -1.82 -3.83 -6.01
CA LYS A 56 -2.17 -4.85 -7.03
C LYS A 56 -3.65 -4.82 -7.43
N GLN A 57 -4.56 -4.81 -6.46
CA GLN A 57 -6.01 -4.74 -6.73
C GLN A 57 -6.40 -3.44 -7.45
N SER A 58 -5.74 -2.33 -7.16
CA SER A 58 -6.01 -1.05 -7.84
C SER A 58 -5.64 -1.12 -9.31
N ILE A 59 -4.49 -1.73 -9.64
CA ILE A 59 -4.07 -1.94 -11.03
C ILE A 59 -5.08 -2.81 -11.77
N MET A 60 -5.58 -3.87 -11.15
CA MET A 60 -6.60 -4.73 -11.76
C MET A 60 -7.92 -3.97 -11.99
N LYS A 61 -8.36 -3.15 -11.04
CA LYS A 61 -9.56 -2.32 -11.18
C LYS A 61 -9.41 -1.24 -12.25
N LEU A 62 -8.25 -0.55 -12.29
CA LEU A 62 -7.98 0.54 -13.24
C LEU A 62 -7.82 0.03 -14.67
N SER A 63 -7.16 -1.12 -14.87
CA SER A 63 -6.97 -1.67 -16.21
C SER A 63 -8.26 -2.20 -16.85
N LYS A 64 -9.29 -2.55 -16.05
CA LYS A 64 -10.57 -3.17 -16.51
C LYS A 64 -10.38 -4.45 -17.36
N SER A 65 -9.14 -4.90 -17.57
CA SER A 65 -8.63 -6.04 -18.34
C SER A 65 -7.10 -5.91 -18.35
N SER A 66 -6.36 -6.99 -18.09
CA SER A 66 -4.90 -6.95 -17.89
C SER A 66 -4.08 -6.40 -19.07
N SER A 67 -4.67 -6.31 -20.27
CA SER A 67 -4.03 -5.80 -21.48
C SER A 67 -4.29 -4.33 -21.79
N ARG A 68 -5.26 -3.68 -21.12
CA ARG A 68 -5.58 -2.26 -21.38
C ARG A 68 -4.65 -1.33 -20.60
N SER A 69 -4.26 -0.24 -21.24
CA SER A 69 -3.57 0.86 -20.58
C SER A 69 -4.51 1.61 -19.63
N PHE A 70 -3.94 2.18 -18.57
CA PHE A 70 -4.64 3.03 -17.61
C PHE A 70 -3.72 4.16 -17.15
N LYS A 71 -4.32 5.26 -16.68
CA LYS A 71 -3.60 6.43 -16.20
C LYS A 71 -3.13 6.25 -14.76
N CYS A 72 -1.94 6.77 -14.47
CA CYS A 72 -1.45 6.89 -13.10
C CYS A 72 -2.36 7.87 -12.32
N PRO A 73 -2.75 7.55 -11.07
CA PRO A 73 -3.54 8.47 -10.25
C PRO A 73 -2.75 9.69 -9.74
N TYR A 74 -1.42 9.67 -9.86
CA TYR A 74 -0.54 10.74 -9.38
C TYR A 74 0.00 11.65 -10.48
N CYS A 75 0.02 11.21 -11.74
CA CYS A 75 0.70 11.90 -12.83
C CYS A 75 0.06 11.55 -14.19
N PRO A 76 0.36 12.27 -15.29
CA PRO A 76 -0.30 12.04 -16.58
C PRO A 76 0.18 10.77 -17.31
N SER A 77 1.18 10.05 -16.80
CA SER A 77 1.71 8.83 -17.42
C SER A 77 0.70 7.70 -17.44
N GLU A 78 0.79 6.86 -18.47
CA GLU A 78 0.00 5.63 -18.62
C GLU A 78 0.85 4.39 -18.36
N ALA A 79 0.20 3.30 -17.94
CA ALA A 79 0.83 2.00 -17.78
C ALA A 79 -0.11 0.88 -18.22
N VAL A 80 0.48 -0.28 -18.51
CA VAL A 80 -0.24 -1.55 -18.69
C VAL A 80 0.03 -2.41 -17.46
N ALA A 81 -0.96 -3.20 -17.03
CA ALA A 81 -0.88 -3.99 -15.79
C ALA A 81 0.34 -4.95 -15.78
N SER A 82 0.72 -5.51 -16.93
CA SER A 82 1.89 -6.39 -17.09
C SER A 82 3.24 -5.72 -16.78
N HIS A 83 3.33 -4.39 -16.91
CA HIS A 83 4.56 -3.63 -16.64
C HIS A 83 4.68 -3.20 -15.19
N CYS A 84 3.61 -3.34 -14.42
CA CYS A 84 3.61 -3.03 -13.00
C CYS A 84 4.00 -4.30 -12.25
N LYS A 85 5.17 -4.31 -11.64
CA LYS A 85 5.71 -5.47 -10.94
C LYS A 85 5.66 -5.24 -9.45
N GLN A 86 5.48 -6.32 -8.68
CA GLN A 86 5.51 -6.25 -7.24
C GLN A 86 6.88 -5.75 -6.76
N LEU A 87 6.86 -4.80 -5.82
CA LEU A 87 8.05 -4.47 -5.04
C LEU A 87 8.32 -5.63 -4.08
N HIS A 88 9.44 -6.33 -4.28
CA HIS A 88 10.01 -7.20 -3.27
C HIS A 88 10.99 -6.33 -2.46
N LEU A 89 10.53 -5.88 -1.30
CA LEU A 89 11.32 -5.11 -0.33
C LEU A 89 11.98 -6.06 0.66
#